data_AF-A0A2N0H4T0-F1
#
_entry.id   AF-A0A2N0H4T0-F1
#
_cell.length_a   1.000
_cell.length_b   1.000
_cell.length_c   1.000
_cell.angle_alpha   90.00
_cell.angle_beta   90.00
_cell.angle_gamma   90.00
#
_symmetry.space_group_name_H-M   'P 1'
#
loop_
_entity.id
_entity.type
_entity.pdbx_description
1 polymer ?
#
loop_
_entity_poly.entity_id
_entity_poly.type
_entity_poly.pdbx_seq_one_letter_code
_entity_poly.pdbx_strand_id
1 'polypeptide(L)'
;MNAYSSFAPPISPLCGPVPDAGHGDYGDPSSNTFDLKWSALHDAARVVAMLAGVSAEPTHGGMRDFPLTMRDAGGWRRDLCEQGIDDLSAIMEPGLAALLSVHSRGADPAPAALALWQEFAAARNALLALAPPSANLAPSRFA
;
A
#
# COMPACT_ATOMS: atom_id res chain seq x y z
N MET A 1 -19.03 -76.13 -17.05
CA MET A 1 -19.88 -75.97 -15.85
C MET A 1 -20.32 -74.52 -15.75
N ASN A 2 -21.62 -74.26 -15.91
CA ASN A 2 -22.25 -72.99 -15.59
C ASN A 2 -22.63 -72.97 -14.11
N ALA A 3 -22.46 -71.83 -13.43
CA ALA A 3 -23.24 -71.49 -12.24
C ALA A 3 -23.35 -69.96 -12.13
N TYR A 4 -24.58 -69.52 -11.84
CA TYR A 4 -25.09 -68.15 -11.90
C TYR A 4 -24.92 -67.37 -10.59
N SER A 5 -25.15 -66.05 -10.70
CA SER A 5 -25.67 -65.13 -9.67
C SER A 5 -24.66 -64.58 -8.64
N SER A 6 -24.71 -63.31 -8.22
CA SER A 6 -25.84 -62.38 -8.20
C SER A 6 -25.39 -60.91 -8.14
N PHE A 7 -26.27 -60.04 -8.62
CA PHE A 7 -26.21 -58.57 -8.62
C PHE A 7 -26.28 -57.95 -7.22
N ALA A 8 -25.50 -56.90 -6.96
CA ALA A 8 -25.75 -55.89 -5.93
C ALA A 8 -25.34 -54.50 -6.47
N PRO A 9 -26.16 -53.45 -6.34
CA PRO A 9 -25.82 -52.12 -6.85
C PRO A 9 -24.86 -51.36 -5.91
N PRO A 10 -24.07 -50.40 -6.43
CA PRO A 10 -23.21 -49.56 -5.59
C PRO A 10 -24.06 -48.57 -4.77
N ILE A 11 -23.73 -48.46 -3.49
CA ILE A 11 -24.19 -47.39 -2.61
C ILE A 11 -23.62 -46.08 -3.16
N SER A 12 -24.49 -45.20 -3.68
CA SER A 12 -24.11 -43.84 -4.01
C SER A 12 -23.80 -43.06 -2.72
N PRO A 13 -22.63 -42.43 -2.56
CA PRO A 13 -22.48 -41.38 -1.57
C PRO A 13 -23.30 -40.17 -2.04
N LEU A 14 -24.27 -39.78 -1.22
CA LEU A 14 -25.03 -38.55 -1.32
C LEU A 14 -24.07 -37.36 -1.08
N CYS A 15 -23.28 -36.99 -2.09
CA CYS A 15 -22.51 -35.75 -2.08
C CYS A 15 -23.48 -34.62 -2.43
N GLY A 16 -24.10 -34.04 -1.41
CA GLY A 16 -24.81 -32.77 -1.56
C GLY A 16 -23.82 -31.66 -1.92
N PRO A 17 -24.20 -30.68 -2.75
CA PRO A 17 -23.40 -29.47 -2.90
C PRO A 17 -23.34 -28.79 -1.53
N VAL A 18 -22.13 -28.43 -1.10
CA VAL A 18 -21.91 -27.56 0.06
C VAL A 18 -22.05 -26.13 -0.45
N PRO A 19 -23.16 -25.39 -0.18
CA PRO A 19 -23.21 -23.97 -0.50
C PRO A 19 -22.36 -23.19 0.49
N ASP A 20 -21.24 -22.71 -0.04
CA ASP A 20 -20.48 -21.51 0.31
C ASP A 20 -20.28 -21.23 1.80
N ALA A 21 -19.26 -21.88 2.37
CA ALA A 21 -18.63 -21.40 3.59
C ALA A 21 -17.89 -20.10 3.26
N GLY A 22 -18.58 -18.98 3.49
CA GLY A 22 -18.05 -17.65 3.70
C GLY A 22 -16.79 -17.31 2.90
N HIS A 23 -16.99 -16.65 1.76
CA HIS A 23 -16.02 -15.65 1.33
C HIS A 23 -16.02 -14.51 2.37
N GLY A 24 -15.40 -14.79 3.51
CA GLY A 24 -14.92 -13.75 4.39
C GLY A 24 -13.97 -12.93 3.54
N ASP A 25 -14.38 -11.70 3.26
CA ASP A 25 -13.49 -10.61 2.90
C ASP A 25 -12.51 -10.43 4.08
N TYR A 26 -11.58 -11.37 4.23
CA TYR A 26 -10.37 -11.16 5.01
C TYR A 26 -9.60 -10.15 4.18
N GLY A 27 -9.86 -8.87 4.46
CA GLY A 27 -9.24 -7.75 3.77
C GLY A 27 -7.78 -8.08 3.51
N ASP A 28 -7.43 -8.10 2.22
CA ASP A 28 -6.15 -8.56 1.71
C ASP A 28 -5.01 -8.07 2.64
N PRO A 29 -4.29 -8.96 3.35
CA PRO A 29 -3.31 -8.56 4.35
C PRO A 29 -2.20 -7.70 3.73
N SER A 30 -1.98 -7.81 2.43
CA SER A 30 -1.07 -6.93 1.68
C SER A 30 -1.60 -5.49 1.58
N SER A 31 -2.93 -5.30 1.44
CA SER A 31 -3.57 -3.98 1.41
C SER A 31 -3.49 -3.27 2.76
N ASN A 32 -3.72 -3.97 3.88
CA ASN A 32 -3.49 -3.40 5.21
C ASN A 32 -2.01 -3.03 5.43
N THR A 33 -1.08 -3.81 4.87
CA THR A 33 0.36 -3.53 4.97
C THR A 33 0.73 -2.28 4.16
N PHE A 34 0.13 -2.07 3.00
CA PHE A 34 0.32 -0.89 2.17
C PHE A 34 -0.09 0.40 2.90
N ASP A 35 -1.29 0.45 3.46
CA ASP A 35 -1.82 1.61 4.20
C ASP A 35 -0.91 1.96 5.40
N LEU A 36 -0.46 0.94 6.13
CA LEU A 36 0.44 1.09 7.27
C LEU A 36 1.81 1.63 6.85
N LYS A 37 2.42 1.08 5.79
CA LYS A 37 3.70 1.57 5.26
C LYS A 37 3.59 3.01 4.77
N TRP A 38 2.52 3.33 4.05
CA TRP A 38 2.27 4.70 3.59
C TRP A 38 2.17 5.69 4.76
N SER A 39 1.37 5.37 5.77
CA SER A 39 1.26 6.21 6.97
C SER A 39 2.59 6.36 7.70
N ALA A 40 3.30 5.24 7.94
CA ALA A 40 4.57 5.23 8.65
C ALA A 40 5.65 6.05 7.92
N LEU A 41 5.69 5.96 6.58
CA LEU A 41 6.60 6.72 5.76
C LEU A 41 6.33 8.23 5.87
N HIS A 42 5.06 8.62 5.91
CA HIS A 42 4.66 10.01 6.16
C HIS A 42 5.01 10.49 7.57
N ASP A 43 4.88 9.65 8.59
CA ASP A 43 5.29 9.96 9.96
C ASP A 43 6.82 10.16 10.04
N ALA A 44 7.60 9.26 9.45
CA ALA A 44 9.05 9.37 9.36
C ALA A 44 9.47 10.65 8.63
N ALA A 45 8.82 10.97 7.50
CA ALA A 45 9.11 12.17 6.73
C ALA A 45 8.83 13.47 7.53
N ARG A 46 7.81 13.50 8.40
CA ARG A 46 7.60 14.64 9.31
C ARG A 46 8.77 14.82 10.27
N VAL A 47 9.35 13.73 10.78
CA VAL A 47 10.57 13.81 11.61
C VAL A 47 11.75 14.36 10.82
N VAL A 48 11.94 13.90 9.58
CA VAL A 48 13.00 14.42 8.70
C VAL A 48 12.80 15.92 8.42
N ALA A 49 11.58 16.37 8.14
CA ALA A 49 11.28 17.79 7.94
C ALA A 49 11.60 18.63 9.20
N MET A 50 11.26 18.13 10.40
CA MET A 50 11.62 18.78 11.65
C MET A 50 13.14 18.89 11.83
N LEU A 51 13.90 17.83 11.53
CA LEU A 51 15.37 17.85 11.59
C LEU A 51 15.98 18.80 10.56
N ALA A 52 15.33 18.98 9.42
CA ALA A 52 15.73 19.93 8.38
C ALA A 52 15.34 21.39 8.69
N GLY A 53 14.55 21.63 9.75
CA GLY A 53 14.04 22.96 10.09
C GLY A 53 13.00 23.51 9.09
N VAL A 54 12.34 22.63 8.33
CA VAL A 54 11.30 23.03 7.38
C VAL A 54 9.91 22.60 7.87
N SER A 55 8.89 23.37 7.50
CA SER A 55 7.51 22.93 7.75
C SER A 55 7.19 21.73 6.86
N ALA A 56 6.79 20.62 7.46
CA ALA A 56 6.25 19.50 6.70
C ALA A 56 4.96 19.94 5.97
N GLU A 57 4.81 19.51 4.71
CA GLU A 57 3.60 19.77 3.93
C GLU A 57 2.39 19.15 4.64
N PRO A 58 1.29 19.90 4.84
CA PRO A 58 0.08 19.35 5.45
C PRO A 58 -0.49 18.24 4.57
N THR A 59 -0.82 17.11 5.19
CA THR A 59 -1.46 15.98 4.52
C THR A 59 -2.85 16.40 4.01
N HIS A 60 -3.01 16.54 2.69
CA HIS A 60 -4.29 16.87 2.05
C HIS A 60 -5.12 15.62 1.70
N GLY A 61 -6.41 15.79 1.37
CA GLY A 61 -7.35 14.69 1.11
C GLY A 61 -6.83 13.65 0.12
N GLY A 62 -6.36 14.08 -1.06
CA GLY A 62 -5.80 13.17 -2.05
C GLY A 62 -4.60 12.32 -1.59
N MET A 63 -3.85 12.74 -0.57
CA MET A 63 -2.76 11.95 0.04
C MET A 63 -3.29 10.94 1.05
N ARG A 64 -4.38 11.26 1.76
CA ARG A 64 -5.07 10.35 2.69
C ARG A 64 -5.87 9.28 1.95
N ASP A 65 -6.53 9.66 0.87
CA ASP A 65 -7.38 8.77 0.07
C ASP A 65 -6.58 7.95 -0.96
N PHE A 66 -5.28 8.24 -1.10
CA PHE A 66 -4.39 7.58 -2.05
C PHE A 66 -4.38 6.06 -1.92
N PRO A 67 -4.24 5.46 -0.72
CA PRO A 67 -4.20 4.01 -0.61
C PRO A 67 -5.49 3.32 -1.04
N LEU A 68 -6.64 3.90 -0.67
CA LEU A 68 -7.95 3.46 -1.14
C LEU A 68 -8.05 3.56 -2.66
N THR A 69 -7.62 4.68 -3.24
CA THR A 69 -7.65 4.93 -4.68
C THR A 69 -6.78 3.90 -5.44
N MET A 70 -5.61 3.55 -4.91
CA MET A 70 -4.71 2.58 -5.52
C MET A 70 -5.23 1.14 -5.40
N ARG A 71 -5.88 0.81 -4.28
CA ARG A 71 -6.58 -0.47 -4.11
C ARG A 71 -7.66 -0.67 -5.17
N ASP A 72 -8.47 0.37 -5.38
CA ASP A 72 -9.57 0.34 -6.35
C ASP A 72 -9.05 0.35 -7.80
N ALA A 73 -7.89 0.97 -8.06
CA ALA A 73 -7.26 0.97 -9.38
C ALA A 73 -6.70 -0.40 -9.79
N GLY A 74 -6.03 -1.09 -8.86
CA GLY A 74 -5.42 -2.40 -9.07
C GLY A 74 -4.38 -2.48 -10.19
N GLY A 75 -3.95 -3.70 -10.51
CA GLY A 75 -3.05 -4.01 -11.61
C GLY A 75 -1.68 -3.31 -11.54
N TRP A 76 -1.07 -3.07 -12.71
CA TRP A 76 0.31 -2.57 -12.81
C TRP A 76 0.58 -1.27 -12.04
N ARG A 77 -0.42 -0.39 -11.89
CA ARG A 77 -0.27 0.86 -11.13
C ARG A 77 -0.11 0.58 -9.64
N ARG A 78 -0.91 -0.34 -9.11
CA ARG A 78 -0.83 -0.78 -7.72
C ARG A 78 0.52 -1.46 -7.46
N ASP A 79 0.92 -2.39 -8.32
CA ASP A 79 2.19 -3.13 -8.18
C ASP A 79 3.40 -2.17 -8.19
N LEU A 80 3.41 -1.20 -9.12
CA LEU A 80 4.48 -0.21 -9.20
C LEU A 80 4.50 0.72 -7.97
N CYS A 81 3.34 1.05 -7.43
CA CYS A 81 3.24 1.87 -6.24
C CYS A 81 3.65 1.13 -4.97
N GLU A 82 3.28 -0.15 -4.83
CA GLU A 82 3.72 -1.03 -3.76
C GLU A 82 5.25 -1.10 -3.74
N GLN A 83 5.87 -1.38 -4.90
CA GLN A 83 7.33 -1.39 -5.02
C GLN A 83 7.95 -0.03 -4.65
N GLY A 84 7.38 1.08 -5.14
CA GLY A 84 7.91 2.40 -4.84
C GLY A 84 7.82 2.79 -3.36
N ILE A 85 6.80 2.30 -2.63
CA ILE A 85 6.72 2.48 -1.17
C ILE A 85 7.77 1.63 -0.46
N ASP A 86 8.04 0.42 -0.93
CA ASP A 86 9.09 -0.43 -0.39
C ASP A 86 10.48 0.19 -0.60
N ASP A 87 10.73 0.74 -1.79
CA ASP A 87 11.97 1.45 -2.10
C ASP A 87 12.15 2.69 -1.22
N LEU A 88 11.08 3.47 -1.03
CA LEU A 88 11.10 4.62 -0.14
C LEU A 88 11.36 4.24 1.31
N SER A 89 10.76 3.15 1.79
CA SER A 89 10.97 2.64 3.14
C SER A 89 12.43 2.21 3.33
N ALA A 90 13.01 1.51 2.34
CA ALA A 90 14.39 1.06 2.35
C ALA A 90 15.42 2.21 2.39
N ILE A 91 15.06 3.40 1.91
CA ILE A 91 15.91 4.61 2.00
C ILE A 91 15.63 5.39 3.30
N MET A 92 14.36 5.52 3.68
CA MET A 92 13.93 6.37 4.80
C MET A 92 14.43 5.83 6.14
N GLU A 93 14.31 4.53 6.40
CA GLU A 93 14.72 3.92 7.67
C GLU A 93 16.20 4.14 8.00
N PRO A 94 17.16 3.74 7.12
CA PRO A 94 18.57 3.99 7.39
C PRO A 94 18.93 5.48 7.33
N GLY A 95 18.29 6.26 6.46
CA GLY A 95 18.50 7.71 6.37
C GLY A 95 18.14 8.42 7.67
N LEU A 96 16.96 8.16 8.22
CA LEU A 96 16.53 8.73 9.49
C LEU A 96 17.41 8.26 10.66
N ALA A 97 17.77 6.97 10.71
CA ALA A 97 18.67 6.44 11.73
C ALA A 97 20.05 7.14 11.69
N ALA A 98 20.59 7.41 10.49
CA ALA A 98 21.83 8.14 10.33
C ALA A 98 21.72 9.60 10.81
N LEU A 99 20.63 10.30 10.46
CA LEU A 99 20.40 11.67 10.92
C LEU A 99 20.30 11.76 12.45
N LEU A 100 19.60 10.82 13.09
CA LEU A 100 19.49 10.74 14.55
C LEU A 100 20.86 10.45 15.20
N SER A 101 21.68 9.60 14.58
CA SER A 101 23.04 9.33 15.05
C SER A 101 23.94 10.57 14.98
N VAL A 102 23.89 11.31 13.87
CA VAL A 102 24.62 12.58 13.69
C VAL A 102 24.18 13.60 14.75
N HIS A 103 22.87 13.75 14.92
CA HIS A 103 22.29 14.66 15.92
C HIS A 103 22.72 14.30 17.35
N SER A 104 22.69 13.01 17.71
CA SER A 104 23.11 12.52 19.03
C SER A 104 24.58 12.80 19.36
N ARG A 105 25.42 13.02 18.34
CA ARG A 105 26.84 13.38 18.48
C ARG A 105 27.06 14.90 18.54
N GLY A 106 26.00 15.69 18.53
CA GLY A 106 26.05 17.15 18.56
C GLY A 106 26.39 17.82 17.23
N ALA A 107 26.44 17.06 16.14
CA ALA A 107 26.60 17.61 14.80
C ALA A 107 25.25 18.01 14.22
N ASP A 108 25.26 18.99 13.31
CA ASP A 108 24.04 19.48 12.66
C ASP A 108 23.58 18.53 11.53
N PRO A 109 22.41 17.87 11.67
CA PRO A 109 21.88 16.99 10.64
C PRO A 109 21.10 17.75 9.55
N ALA A 110 20.84 19.05 9.70
CA ALA A 110 19.86 19.78 8.89
C ALA A 110 20.12 19.73 7.37
N PRO A 111 21.36 19.89 6.86
CA PRO A 111 21.61 19.83 5.42
C PRO A 111 21.29 18.45 4.81
N ALA A 112 21.65 17.38 5.52
CA ALA A 112 21.38 16.01 5.08
C ALA A 112 19.88 15.66 5.22
N ALA A 113 19.23 16.15 6.27
CA ALA A 113 17.79 16.01 6.46
C ALA A 113 17.01 16.72 5.34
N LEU A 114 17.44 17.92 4.93
CA LEU A 114 16.81 18.65 3.85
C LEU A 114 16.87 17.89 2.52
N ALA A 115 18.03 17.31 2.19
CA ALA A 115 18.19 16.50 0.99
C ALA A 115 17.26 15.28 1.02
N LEU A 116 17.24 14.52 2.13
CA LEU A 116 16.35 13.36 2.27
C LEU A 116 14.87 13.74 2.17
N TRP A 117 14.48 14.87 2.77
CA TRP A 117 13.11 15.38 2.68
C TRP A 117 12.71 15.71 1.24
N GLN A 118 13.60 16.37 0.48
CA GLN A 118 13.34 16.74 -0.91
C GLN A 118 13.19 15.50 -1.81
N GLU A 119 14.06 14.51 -1.64
CA GLU A 119 13.96 13.24 -2.37
C GLU A 119 12.67 12.50 -2.04
N PHE A 120 12.31 12.41 -0.75
CA PHE A 120 11.03 11.83 -0.34
C PHE A 120 9.84 12.59 -0.97
N ALA A 121 9.85 13.93 -0.92
CA ALA A 121 8.77 14.72 -1.48
C ALA A 121 8.62 14.54 -2.99
N ALA A 122 9.73 14.48 -3.73
CA ALA A 122 9.74 14.22 -5.17
C ALA A 122 9.20 12.83 -5.51
N ALA A 123 9.72 11.79 -4.86
CA ALA A 123 9.29 10.42 -5.06
C ALA A 123 7.83 10.20 -4.67
N ARG A 124 7.38 10.74 -3.54
CA ARG A 124 5.98 10.73 -3.13
C ARG A 124 5.07 11.35 -4.19
N ASN A 125 5.45 12.51 -4.74
CA ASN A 125 4.66 13.17 -5.77
C ASN A 125 4.60 12.33 -7.05
N ALA A 126 5.66 11.59 -7.39
CA ALA A 126 5.65 10.63 -8.49
C ALA A 126 4.68 9.45 -8.23
N LEU A 127 4.63 8.92 -7.00
CA LEU A 127 3.67 7.89 -6.61
C LEU A 127 2.23 8.40 -6.68
N LEU A 128 1.96 9.60 -6.18
CA LEU A 128 0.63 10.22 -6.28
C LEU A 128 0.19 10.41 -7.74
N ALA A 129 1.13 10.66 -8.66
CA ALA A 129 0.85 10.78 -10.09
C ALA A 129 0.50 9.44 -10.77
N LEU A 130 0.75 8.30 -10.12
CA LEU A 130 0.28 6.99 -10.61
C LEU A 130 -1.21 6.79 -10.39
N ALA A 131 -1.83 7.51 -9.44
CA ALA A 131 -3.26 7.39 -9.18
C ALA A 131 -4.07 7.70 -10.45
N PRO A 132 -5.09 6.89 -10.78
CA PRO A 132 -5.96 7.21 -11.89
C PRO A 132 -6.59 8.61 -11.68
N PRO A 133 -6.74 9.40 -12.76
CA PRO A 133 -7.39 10.69 -12.66
C PRO A 133 -8.80 10.51 -12.10
N SER A 134 -9.14 11.29 -11.08
CA SER A 134 -10.48 11.27 -10.49
C SER A 134 -11.51 11.46 -11.60
N ALA A 135 -12.42 10.50 -11.78
CA ALA A 135 -13.43 10.49 -12.86
C ALA A 135 -14.41 11.68 -12.83
N ASN A 136 -14.27 12.61 -11.88
CA ASN A 136 -15.15 13.75 -11.65
C ASN A 136 -14.87 14.96 -12.57
N LEU A 137 -14.26 14.75 -13.73
CA LEU A 137 -14.08 15.78 -14.76
C LEU A 137 -14.88 15.46 -16.04
N ALA A 138 -15.98 14.72 -15.91
CA ALA A 138 -17.01 14.75 -16.93
C ALA A 138 -17.77 16.08 -16.77
N PRO A 139 -17.75 17.00 -17.75
CA PRO A 139 -18.59 18.19 -17.68
C PRO A 139 -20.03 17.73 -17.52
N SER A 140 -20.74 18.28 -16.54
CA SER A 140 -22.19 18.13 -16.45
C SER A 140 -22.76 18.64 -17.77
N ARG A 141 -23.10 17.69 -18.66
CA ARG A 141 -23.85 17.95 -19.88
C ARG A 141 -25.22 18.45 -19.43
N PHE A 142 -25.32 19.77 -19.28
CA PHE A 142 -26.57 20.46 -19.04
C PHE A 142 -27.55 20.04 -20.14
N ALA A 143 -28.68 19.49 -19.70
CA ALA A 143 -29.82 19.09 -20.52
C ALA A 143 -30.73 20.28 -20.81
#